data_AF-A0A970CG59-F1
#
_entry.id   AF-A0A970CG59-F1
#
_cell.length_a   1.000
_cell.length_b   1.000
_cell.length_c   1.000
_cell.angle_alpha   90.00
_cell.angle_beta   90.00
_cell.angle_gamma   90.00
#
_symmetry.space_group_name_H-M   'P 1'
#
loop_
_entity.id
_entity.type
_entity.pdbx_description
1 polymer ?
#
loop_
_entity_poly.entity_id
_entity_poly.type
_entity_poly.pdbx_seq_one_letter_code
_entity_poly.pdbx_strand_id
1 'polypeptide(L)'
;MARKRIFALFVGLLTLLCFLPADALTTESPAGPSDILIIAGTVSNAQGKPVKEVEIAVYVDGKEIHLEEEVSTSKAGRYEAELKLPLSTLPGGKVEIEARKPSYKSSGRIMLDTVVKEKEDGEGNVYYLSHSSFVLKRAITPGFWIATLVLVIVYALIALELMHRTLAALLGAALLMTISYTAGTFNKEYMILTFEDAMQAIDMNVIFLLMAMMIIVGVLKRTGVFQWMAYKSYQLARGNVFALAGILMVVTAVSSAFLDNVTTMLLIIPVTIEIALTLKINPITLLMPEVFASNVGGTATLIGDPPNIMIGSYAKLSFVDFVQNLTVICLICLVVTMVYFLYWYKKGYMKAQVGDVQKMIAHLRDEYQITDKGLLIKGGIVLGVTVFLFMIHGVLHMEPSIAALIGASVLLVLSRVDIVEMLEHEIEWPTLVFFMMLFIVVAGAEETGLIQMIADWVNDMSRGSLVTAILMILWVAAIASAIIDNIPFTATMLPIVAYLTTAIPGAQGGILWWALALGACLGGNGTMIGASANVVTVGMAERAGHHIPFMAYMKVAAIPTVITIILCSFWLLLVEM
;
A
#
# COMPACT_ATOMS: atom_id res chain seq x y z
N MET A 1 -21.05 -17.92 -22.88
CA MET A 1 -21.25 -16.89 -23.93
C MET A 1 -20.76 -15.49 -23.54
N ALA A 2 -20.87 -15.06 -22.27
CA ALA A 2 -20.40 -13.74 -21.81
C ALA A 2 -18.88 -13.50 -21.97
N ARG A 3 -18.03 -14.50 -21.67
CA ARG A 3 -16.56 -14.40 -21.80
C ARG A 3 -16.05 -14.16 -23.24
N LYS A 4 -16.76 -14.61 -24.28
CA LYS A 4 -16.36 -14.41 -25.69
C LYS A 4 -16.74 -13.03 -26.24
N ARG A 5 -17.79 -12.39 -25.69
CA ARG A 5 -18.22 -11.04 -26.11
C ARG A 5 -17.32 -9.94 -25.58
N ILE A 6 -16.76 -10.12 -24.38
CA ILE A 6 -15.77 -9.19 -23.80
C ILE A 6 -14.45 -9.22 -24.59
N PHE A 7 -14.01 -10.41 -25.02
CA PHE A 7 -12.79 -10.57 -25.82
C PHE A 7 -12.95 -9.99 -27.25
N ALA A 8 -14.12 -10.13 -27.87
CA ALA A 8 -14.38 -9.57 -29.22
C ALA A 8 -14.51 -8.04 -29.25
N LEU A 9 -14.99 -7.43 -28.16
CA LEU A 9 -15.00 -5.96 -27.99
C LEU A 9 -13.59 -5.39 -27.83
N PHE A 10 -12.67 -6.17 -27.24
CA PHE A 10 -11.27 -5.77 -27.01
C PHE A 10 -10.43 -5.78 -28.29
N VAL A 11 -10.69 -6.72 -29.22
CA VAL A 11 -9.94 -6.87 -30.47
C VAL A 11 -10.48 -5.98 -31.59
N GLY A 12 -11.79 -5.70 -31.62
CA GLY A 12 -12.42 -4.89 -32.67
C GLY A 12 -12.08 -3.39 -32.63
N LEU A 13 -11.63 -2.86 -31.49
CA LEU A 13 -11.21 -1.47 -31.35
C LEU A 13 -9.77 -1.20 -31.82
N LEU A 14 -8.96 -2.26 -31.96
CA LEU A 14 -7.51 -2.19 -32.19
C LEU A 14 -7.12 -2.01 -33.67
N THR A 15 -8.05 -2.14 -34.61
CA THR A 15 -7.73 -2.29 -36.05
C THR A 15 -8.20 -1.14 -36.95
N LEU A 16 -8.66 0.00 -36.42
CA LEU A 16 -9.30 1.04 -37.24
C LEU A 16 -8.67 2.45 -37.18
N LEU A 17 -7.47 2.61 -36.61
CA LEU A 17 -6.81 3.92 -36.47
C LEU A 17 -5.34 3.91 -36.92
N CYS A 18 -5.08 3.36 -38.09
CA CYS A 18 -3.81 3.58 -38.79
C CYS A 18 -4.08 4.32 -40.09
N PHE A 19 -3.22 5.30 -40.39
CA PHE A 19 -3.13 6.13 -41.59
C PHE A 19 -3.83 7.49 -41.56
N LEU A 20 -3.16 8.49 -40.98
CA LEU A 20 -2.99 9.81 -41.59
C LEU A 20 -1.61 10.38 -41.20
N PRO A 21 -0.80 10.90 -42.14
CA PRO A 21 0.43 11.60 -41.83
C PRO A 21 0.14 13.06 -41.44
N ALA A 22 0.84 13.58 -40.44
CA ALA A 22 0.86 15.01 -40.11
C ALA A 22 2.11 15.63 -40.74
N ASP A 23 1.92 16.54 -41.70
CA ASP A 23 2.99 17.37 -42.26
C ASP A 23 3.40 18.43 -41.22
N ALA A 24 4.70 18.49 -40.89
CA ALA A 24 5.29 19.55 -40.07
C ALA A 24 6.48 20.19 -40.81
N LEU A 25 6.48 21.52 -40.89
CA LEU A 25 7.53 22.34 -41.49
C LEU A 25 8.67 22.55 -40.47
N THR A 26 9.85 22.04 -40.77
CA THR A 26 11.10 22.28 -40.03
C THR A 26 11.61 23.69 -40.30
N THR A 27 11.79 24.51 -39.27
CA THR A 27 12.56 25.76 -39.37
C THR A 27 14.04 25.44 -39.23
N GLU A 28 14.83 25.71 -40.27
CA GLU A 28 16.29 25.57 -40.25
C GLU A 28 16.92 26.46 -39.18
N SER A 29 17.86 25.91 -38.40
CA SER A 29 18.66 26.65 -37.41
C SER A 29 19.48 27.73 -38.13
N PRO A 30 19.46 29.00 -37.68
CA PRO A 30 20.08 30.10 -38.42
C PRO A 30 21.61 29.92 -38.55
N ALA A 31 22.13 29.99 -39.77
CA ALA A 31 23.56 29.96 -40.03
C ALA A 31 24.18 31.37 -39.84
N GLY A 32 24.57 31.71 -38.61
CA GLY A 32 25.23 32.99 -38.26
C GLY A 32 25.10 33.37 -36.77
N PRO A 33 25.63 34.53 -36.35
CA PRO A 33 25.46 35.04 -34.98
C PRO A 33 23.97 35.16 -34.64
N SER A 34 23.60 34.74 -33.43
CA SER A 34 22.21 34.51 -33.00
C SER A 34 21.92 35.16 -31.63
N ASP A 35 20.66 35.50 -31.38
CA ASP A 35 20.18 35.78 -30.03
C ASP A 35 19.83 34.44 -29.35
N ILE A 36 20.52 34.08 -28.27
CA ILE A 36 20.29 32.83 -27.54
C ILE A 36 19.47 33.15 -26.29
N LEU A 37 18.25 32.64 -26.21
CA LEU A 37 17.36 32.81 -25.07
C LEU A 37 17.33 31.54 -24.22
N ILE A 38 17.75 31.67 -22.96
CA ILE A 38 17.66 30.61 -21.96
C ILE A 38 16.47 30.93 -21.03
N ILE A 39 15.50 30.02 -21.01
CA ILE A 39 14.30 30.12 -20.18
C ILE A 39 14.36 29.01 -19.12
N ALA A 40 14.48 29.40 -17.85
CA ALA A 40 14.51 28.45 -16.75
C ALA A 40 13.30 28.67 -15.82
N GLY A 41 12.80 27.60 -15.23
CA GLY A 41 11.54 27.71 -14.50
C GLY A 41 11.16 26.52 -13.66
N THR A 42 10.04 26.66 -12.95
CA THR A 42 9.43 25.56 -12.20
C THR A 42 7.95 25.41 -12.52
N VAL A 43 7.47 24.17 -12.58
CA VAL A 43 6.06 23.86 -12.70
C VAL A 43 5.61 23.11 -11.46
N SER A 44 4.55 23.61 -10.83
CA SER A 44 3.92 23.02 -9.66
C SER A 44 2.42 22.82 -9.89
N ASN A 45 1.79 21.96 -9.10
CA ASN A 45 0.34 21.81 -9.09
C ASN A 45 -0.30 22.83 -8.12
N ALA A 46 -1.63 22.89 -8.09
CA ALA A 46 -2.37 23.75 -7.15
C ALA A 46 -2.05 23.51 -5.66
N GLN A 47 -1.45 22.36 -5.33
CA GLN A 47 -1.04 21.96 -3.98
C GLN A 47 0.45 22.29 -3.71
N GLY A 48 1.14 22.98 -4.61
CA GLY A 48 2.56 23.33 -4.49
C GLY A 48 3.54 22.18 -4.72
N LYS A 49 3.08 20.99 -5.12
CA LYS A 49 3.96 19.87 -5.47
C LYS A 49 4.52 20.05 -6.88
N PRO A 50 5.81 19.73 -7.11
CA PRO A 50 6.40 19.78 -8.45
C PRO A 50 5.67 18.85 -9.42
N VAL A 51 5.52 19.28 -10.68
CA VAL A 51 4.93 18.47 -11.74
C VAL A 51 6.01 18.12 -12.75
N LYS A 52 6.33 16.83 -12.83
CA LYS A 52 7.27 16.26 -13.82
C LYS A 52 6.64 16.10 -15.19
N GLU A 53 7.46 15.97 -16.23
CA GLU A 53 7.04 15.63 -17.60
C GLU A 53 5.99 16.60 -18.14
N VAL A 54 6.11 17.88 -17.79
CA VAL A 54 5.33 18.96 -18.39
C VAL A 54 6.11 19.46 -19.60
N GLU A 55 5.50 19.35 -20.77
CA GLU A 55 6.03 19.83 -22.03
C GLU A 55 5.97 21.35 -22.05
N ILE A 56 7.10 21.99 -22.39
CA ILE A 56 7.19 23.46 -22.47
C ILE A 56 7.23 23.84 -23.96
N ALA A 57 6.12 24.42 -24.43
CA ALA A 57 6.03 24.96 -25.78
C ALA A 57 6.40 26.45 -25.75
N VAL A 58 7.26 26.86 -26.70
CA VAL A 58 7.70 28.26 -26.84
C VAL A 58 7.14 28.83 -28.14
N TYR A 59 6.58 30.04 -28.05
CA TYR A 59 6.00 30.78 -29.15
C TYR A 59 6.76 32.07 -29.37
N VAL A 60 7.09 32.38 -30.61
CA VAL A 60 7.65 33.67 -31.01
C VAL A 60 6.76 34.29 -32.06
N ASP A 61 6.30 35.51 -31.79
CA ASP A 61 5.32 36.24 -32.62
C ASP A 61 4.06 35.41 -32.94
N GLY A 62 3.63 34.59 -31.97
CA GLY A 62 2.43 33.75 -32.05
C GLY A 62 2.61 32.41 -32.76
N LYS A 63 3.78 32.10 -33.31
CA LYS A 63 4.11 30.80 -33.93
C LYS A 63 4.91 29.93 -32.97
N GLU A 64 4.54 28.65 -32.87
CA GLU A 64 5.27 27.66 -32.08
C GLU A 64 6.62 27.38 -32.74
N ILE A 65 7.71 27.48 -31.97
CA ILE A 65 9.04 27.11 -32.42
C ILE A 65 9.35 25.72 -31.91
N HIS A 66 9.78 24.84 -32.80
CA HIS A 66 10.26 23.52 -32.42
C HIS A 66 11.67 23.67 -31.83
N LEU A 67 11.82 23.26 -30.58
CA LEU A 67 13.11 23.22 -29.90
C LEU A 67 13.98 22.10 -30.50
N GLU A 68 15.32 22.27 -30.48
CA GLU A 68 16.24 21.22 -30.94
C GLU A 68 16.10 19.92 -30.11
N GLU A 69 15.72 20.05 -28.84
CA GLU A 69 15.33 18.95 -27.96
C GLU A 69 13.96 19.23 -27.33
N GLU A 70 13.10 18.21 -27.18
CA GLU A 70 11.85 18.35 -26.43
C GLU A 70 12.14 18.71 -24.97
N VAL A 71 11.76 19.93 -24.57
CA VAL A 71 11.96 20.40 -23.20
C VAL A 71 10.78 19.96 -22.34
N SER A 72 11.08 19.14 -21.34
CA SER A 72 10.12 18.72 -20.33
C SER A 72 10.65 18.94 -18.91
N THR A 73 9.74 19.09 -17.95
CA THR A 73 10.14 19.25 -16.55
C THR A 73 10.73 17.98 -15.96
N SER A 74 11.80 18.15 -15.19
CA SER A 74 12.39 17.11 -14.34
C SER A 74 11.44 16.66 -13.22
N LYS A 75 11.82 15.61 -12.46
CA LYS A 75 11.09 15.15 -11.25
C LYS A 75 10.86 16.25 -10.21
N ALA A 76 11.76 17.24 -10.14
CA ALA A 76 11.63 18.41 -9.26
C ALA A 76 10.76 19.53 -9.85
N GLY A 77 10.09 19.29 -10.98
CA GLY A 77 9.27 20.28 -11.68
C GLY A 77 10.09 21.36 -12.37
N ARG A 78 11.42 21.24 -12.41
CA ARG A 78 12.30 22.25 -13.04
C ARG A 78 12.46 21.98 -14.53
N TYR A 79 12.48 23.03 -15.33
CA TYR A 79 12.81 22.97 -16.75
C TYR A 79 13.81 24.04 -17.13
N GLU A 80 14.50 23.80 -18.24
CA GLU A 80 15.40 24.74 -18.89
C GLU A 80 15.23 24.55 -20.41
N ALA A 81 14.91 25.64 -21.11
CA ALA A 81 14.76 25.66 -22.56
C ALA A 81 15.76 26.65 -23.14
N GLU A 82 16.52 26.21 -24.15
CA GLU A 82 17.41 27.07 -24.92
C GLU A 82 16.82 27.28 -26.33
N LEU A 83 16.70 28.53 -26.73
CA LEU A 83 16.14 28.93 -28.02
C LEU A 83 17.16 29.76 -28.79
N LYS A 84 17.53 29.32 -30.00
CA LYS A 84 18.35 30.11 -30.91
C LYS A 84 17.44 30.92 -31.84
N LEU A 85 17.55 32.24 -31.77
CA LEU A 85 16.77 33.18 -32.57
C LEU A 85 17.68 33.98 -33.50
N PRO A 86 17.17 34.48 -34.63
CA PRO A 86 17.90 35.44 -35.46
C PRO A 86 18.36 36.64 -34.63
N LEU A 87 19.55 37.16 -34.93
CA LEU A 87 20.12 38.31 -34.22
C LEU A 87 19.17 39.52 -34.23
N SER A 88 19.08 40.25 -33.11
CA SER A 88 18.19 41.41 -32.91
C SER A 88 16.69 41.09 -32.80
N THR A 89 16.31 39.83 -32.62
CA THR A 89 14.92 39.45 -32.29
C THR A 89 14.58 39.87 -30.86
N LEU A 90 15.54 39.84 -29.95
CA LEU A 90 15.39 40.25 -28.55
C LEU A 90 16.12 41.59 -28.29
N PRO A 91 15.65 42.42 -27.34
CA PRO A 91 14.60 42.16 -26.35
C PRO A 91 13.17 42.53 -26.80
N GLY A 92 12.96 42.98 -28.04
CA GLY A 92 11.66 43.51 -28.51
C GLY A 92 10.65 42.48 -29.02
N GLY A 93 11.08 41.24 -29.28
CA GLY A 93 10.25 40.16 -29.80
C GLY A 93 9.21 39.67 -28.79
N LYS A 94 8.03 39.28 -29.29
CA LYS A 94 6.97 38.71 -28.44
C LYS A 94 7.21 37.23 -28.24
N VAL A 95 7.85 36.88 -27.14
CA VAL A 95 8.04 35.48 -26.74
C VAL A 95 6.98 35.11 -25.71
N GLU A 96 6.21 34.07 -26.00
CA GLU A 96 5.23 33.47 -25.09
C GLU A 96 5.61 32.02 -24.80
N ILE A 97 5.23 31.53 -23.63
CA ILE A 97 5.48 30.15 -23.20
C ILE A 97 4.19 29.52 -22.70
N GLU A 98 4.05 28.22 -22.95
CA GLU A 98 2.90 27.43 -22.52
C GLU A 98 3.38 26.10 -21.93
N ALA A 99 2.90 25.79 -20.73
CA ALA A 99 3.13 24.53 -20.05
C ALA A 99 1.96 23.57 -20.30
N ARG A 100 2.25 22.40 -20.88
CA ARG A 100 1.26 21.40 -21.29
C ARG A 100 1.56 20.04 -20.64
N LYS A 101 0.54 19.44 -20.03
CA LYS A 101 0.56 18.04 -19.61
C LYS A 101 -0.86 17.48 -19.69
N PRO A 102 -1.10 16.29 -20.27
CA PRO A 102 -2.46 15.81 -20.53
C PRO A 102 -3.36 15.75 -19.29
N SER A 103 -2.82 15.32 -18.14
CA SER A 103 -3.58 15.25 -16.88
C SER A 103 -3.80 16.62 -16.19
N TYR A 104 -3.45 17.71 -16.85
CA TYR A 104 -3.57 19.09 -16.38
C TYR A 104 -4.22 19.99 -17.42
N LYS A 105 -4.89 21.04 -16.95
CA LYS A 105 -5.32 22.14 -17.81
C LYS A 105 -4.06 22.89 -18.26
N SER A 106 -3.97 23.22 -19.55
CA SER A 106 -2.90 24.07 -20.07
C SER A 106 -2.79 25.36 -19.25
N SER A 107 -1.56 25.84 -19.04
CA SER A 107 -1.33 27.13 -18.40
C SER A 107 -1.94 28.30 -19.18
N GLY A 108 -2.28 28.09 -20.46
CA GLY A 108 -2.42 29.17 -21.42
C GLY A 108 -1.05 29.75 -21.79
N ARG A 109 -1.04 30.60 -22.82
CA ARG A 109 0.17 31.31 -23.25
C ARG A 109 0.43 32.47 -22.32
N ILE A 110 1.63 32.51 -21.74
CA ILE A 110 2.08 33.60 -20.87
C ILE A 110 3.23 34.31 -21.57
N MET A 111 3.17 35.64 -21.65
CA MET A 111 4.25 36.45 -22.21
C MET A 111 5.46 36.44 -21.27
N LEU A 112 6.68 36.43 -21.81
CA LEU A 112 7.88 36.59 -21.01
C LEU A 112 8.04 38.06 -20.57
N ASP A 113 7.76 38.32 -19.30
CA ASP A 113 7.74 39.69 -18.75
C ASP A 113 9.13 40.31 -18.60
N THR A 114 10.17 39.48 -18.44
CA THR A 114 11.55 39.93 -18.19
C THR A 114 12.54 39.10 -19.00
N VAL A 115 13.18 39.73 -19.97
CA VAL A 115 14.27 39.17 -20.76
C VAL A 115 15.51 40.03 -20.52
N VAL A 116 16.52 39.48 -19.83
CA VAL A 116 17.72 40.22 -19.43
C VAL A 116 18.89 39.79 -20.31
N LYS A 117 19.58 40.75 -20.94
CA LYS A 117 20.85 40.48 -21.63
C LYS A 117 21.91 40.10 -20.60
N GLU A 118 22.46 38.90 -20.71
CA GLU A 118 23.46 38.37 -19.78
C GLU A 118 24.88 38.64 -20.28
N LYS A 119 25.20 38.18 -21.50
CA LYS A 119 26.54 38.27 -22.08
C LYS A 119 26.49 38.27 -23.61
N GLU A 120 27.60 38.64 -24.22
CA GLU A 120 27.84 38.51 -25.66
C GLU A 120 29.13 37.72 -25.82
N ASP A 121 29.12 36.68 -26.65
CA ASP A 121 30.31 35.85 -26.85
C ASP A 121 31.24 36.41 -27.93
N GLY A 122 32.44 35.83 -28.04
CA GLY A 122 33.43 36.22 -29.06
C GLY A 122 33.06 35.86 -30.49
N GLU A 123 31.95 35.12 -30.70
CA GLU A 123 31.41 34.72 -32.00
C GLU A 123 30.23 35.62 -32.45
N GLY A 124 29.82 36.56 -31.60
CA GLY A 124 28.77 37.54 -31.88
C GLY A 124 27.36 37.11 -31.45
N ASN A 125 27.21 36.01 -30.69
CA ASN A 125 25.93 35.62 -30.11
C ASN A 125 25.63 36.43 -28.86
N VAL A 126 24.36 36.82 -28.69
CA VAL A 126 23.90 37.55 -27.51
C VAL A 126 23.03 36.63 -26.66
N TYR A 127 23.44 36.41 -25.41
CA TYR A 127 22.71 35.57 -24.45
C TYR A 127 21.71 36.39 -23.66
N TYR A 128 20.50 35.88 -23.58
CA TYR A 128 19.39 36.41 -22.80
C TYR A 128 18.88 35.37 -21.82
N LEU A 129 18.54 35.80 -20.60
CA LEU A 129 17.95 34.96 -19.56
C LEU A 129 16.53 35.41 -19.24
N SER A 130 15.65 34.44 -19.05
CA SER A 130 14.30 34.65 -18.54
C SER A 130 13.91 33.58 -17.52
N HIS A 131 13.10 33.97 -16.54
CA HIS A 131 12.58 33.05 -15.54
C HIS A 131 11.05 33.08 -15.53
N SER A 132 10.43 31.91 -15.61
CA SER A 132 8.97 31.80 -15.48
C SER A 132 8.57 30.52 -14.75
N SER A 133 7.55 30.61 -13.92
CA SER A 133 7.06 29.45 -13.17
C SER A 133 5.56 29.33 -13.33
N PHE A 134 5.07 28.09 -13.40
CA PHE A 134 3.68 27.76 -13.67
C PHE A 134 3.04 27.01 -12.51
N VAL A 135 1.75 27.27 -12.30
CA VAL A 135 0.90 26.48 -11.41
C VAL A 135 -0.21 25.85 -12.24
N LEU A 136 -0.15 24.52 -12.42
CA LEU A 136 -1.13 23.78 -13.21
C LEU A 136 -2.25 23.20 -12.33
N LYS A 137 -3.48 23.24 -12.86
CA LYS A 137 -4.66 22.62 -12.24
C LYS A 137 -4.97 21.30 -12.95
N ARG A 138 -5.38 20.27 -12.21
CA ARG A 138 -5.77 18.98 -12.81
C ARG A 138 -6.89 19.14 -13.83
N ALA A 139 -6.81 18.40 -14.92
CA ALA A 139 -7.88 18.28 -15.91
C ALA A 139 -8.58 16.92 -15.75
N ILE A 140 -9.89 16.91 -15.97
CA ILE A 140 -10.66 15.67 -16.06
C ILE A 140 -10.60 15.21 -17.52
N THR A 141 -9.75 14.24 -17.80
CA THR A 141 -9.55 13.66 -19.14
C THR A 141 -10.25 12.31 -19.28
N PRO A 142 -10.33 11.73 -20.50
CA PRO A 142 -10.68 10.32 -20.66
C PRO A 142 -9.79 9.39 -19.81
N GLY A 143 -8.48 9.67 -19.73
CA GLY A 143 -7.55 8.93 -18.87
C GLY A 143 -7.98 8.89 -17.39
N PHE A 144 -8.45 10.02 -16.84
CA PHE A 144 -9.01 10.09 -15.48
C PHE A 144 -10.17 9.12 -15.26
N TRP A 145 -11.15 9.13 -16.16
CA TRP A 145 -12.32 8.26 -16.02
C TRP A 145 -11.95 6.78 -16.19
N ILE A 146 -11.04 6.47 -17.11
CA ILE A 146 -10.55 5.11 -17.31
C ILE A 146 -9.83 4.62 -16.05
N ALA A 147 -8.86 5.37 -15.53
CA ALA A 147 -8.12 4.98 -14.33
C ALA A 147 -9.05 4.79 -13.12
N THR A 148 -10.00 5.71 -12.93
CA THR A 148 -11.02 5.63 -11.87
C THR A 148 -11.88 4.38 -12.03
N LEU A 149 -12.39 4.13 -13.24
CA LEU A 149 -13.25 2.97 -13.51
C LEU A 149 -12.49 1.66 -13.30
N VAL A 150 -11.23 1.58 -13.75
CA VAL A 150 -10.39 0.40 -13.55
C VAL A 150 -10.16 0.17 -12.06
N LEU A 151 -9.79 1.19 -11.28
CA LEU A 151 -9.60 1.07 -9.83
C LEU A 151 -10.87 0.55 -9.14
N VAL A 152 -12.03 1.16 -9.44
CA VAL A 152 -13.32 0.76 -8.86
C VAL A 152 -13.70 -0.67 -9.26
N ILE A 153 -13.48 -1.08 -10.51
CA ILE A 153 -13.74 -2.44 -10.97
C ILE A 153 -12.82 -3.43 -10.25
N VAL A 154 -11.52 -3.15 -10.15
CA VAL A 154 -10.56 -4.00 -9.44
C VAL A 154 -11.01 -4.19 -7.99
N TYR A 155 -11.43 -3.11 -7.32
CA TYR A 155 -11.91 -3.18 -5.94
C TYR A 155 -13.22 -3.95 -5.80
N ALA A 156 -14.17 -3.73 -6.71
CA ALA A 156 -15.42 -4.48 -6.72
C ALA A 156 -15.17 -5.99 -6.95
N LEU A 157 -14.26 -6.34 -7.85
CA LEU A 157 -13.89 -7.74 -8.11
C LEU A 157 -13.25 -8.42 -6.89
N ILE A 158 -12.42 -7.68 -6.14
CA ILE A 158 -11.78 -8.16 -4.90
C ILE A 158 -12.82 -8.27 -3.79
N ALA A 159 -13.57 -7.21 -3.50
CA ALA A 159 -14.53 -7.13 -2.40
C ALA A 159 -15.70 -8.13 -2.57
N LEU A 160 -16.15 -8.35 -3.80
CA LEU A 160 -17.20 -9.33 -4.10
C LEU A 160 -16.65 -10.75 -4.33
N GLU A 161 -15.34 -10.96 -4.16
CA GLU A 161 -14.65 -12.24 -4.37
C GLU A 161 -14.99 -12.92 -5.72
N LEU A 162 -15.26 -12.12 -6.76
CA LEU A 162 -15.68 -12.64 -8.08
C LEU A 162 -14.53 -13.33 -8.82
N MET A 163 -13.29 -13.02 -8.44
CA MET A 163 -12.06 -13.66 -8.91
C MET A 163 -10.93 -13.49 -7.91
N HIS A 164 -9.84 -14.23 -8.10
CA HIS A 164 -8.64 -14.12 -7.27
C HIS A 164 -8.06 -12.69 -7.31
N ARG A 165 -7.78 -12.10 -6.14
CA ARG A 165 -7.32 -10.71 -6.01
C ARG A 165 -6.12 -10.35 -6.91
N THR A 166 -5.15 -11.25 -7.01
CA THR A 166 -3.97 -11.11 -7.87
C THR A 166 -4.35 -10.97 -9.34
N LEU A 167 -5.31 -11.76 -9.81
CA LEU A 167 -5.76 -11.70 -11.20
C LEU A 167 -6.51 -10.38 -11.46
N ALA A 168 -7.33 -9.93 -10.52
CA ALA A 168 -8.02 -8.64 -10.64
C ALA A 168 -7.02 -7.49 -10.77
N ALA A 169 -6.02 -7.42 -9.88
CA ALA A 169 -4.97 -6.40 -9.93
C ALA A 169 -4.13 -6.49 -11.22
N LEU A 170 -3.74 -7.71 -11.64
CA LEU A 170 -2.98 -7.93 -12.87
C LEU A 170 -3.74 -7.45 -14.11
N LEU A 171 -5.04 -7.77 -14.21
CA LEU A 171 -5.88 -7.30 -15.32
C LEU A 171 -6.03 -5.78 -15.30
N GLY A 172 -6.19 -5.18 -14.11
CA GLY A 172 -6.25 -3.73 -13.94
C GLY A 172 -4.98 -3.04 -14.44
N ALA A 173 -3.82 -3.49 -13.94
CA ALA A 173 -2.52 -2.95 -14.36
C ALA A 173 -2.29 -3.14 -15.86
N ALA A 174 -2.53 -4.34 -16.38
CA ALA A 174 -2.38 -4.62 -17.82
C ALA A 174 -3.29 -3.75 -18.68
N LEU A 175 -4.52 -3.48 -18.24
CA LEU A 175 -5.46 -2.61 -18.95
C LEU A 175 -4.98 -1.15 -18.97
N LEU A 176 -4.52 -0.62 -17.84
CA LEU A 176 -3.98 0.76 -17.78
C LEU A 176 -2.75 0.92 -18.68
N MET A 177 -1.84 -0.06 -18.65
CA MET A 177 -0.65 -0.06 -19.49
C MET A 177 -1.00 -0.19 -20.97
N THR A 178 -1.95 -1.08 -21.31
CA THR A 178 -2.42 -1.24 -22.69
C THR A 178 -3.01 0.05 -23.22
N ILE A 179 -3.89 0.71 -22.46
CA ILE A 179 -4.53 1.97 -22.88
C ILE A 179 -3.49 3.07 -23.04
N SER A 180 -2.55 3.20 -22.09
CA SER A 180 -1.50 4.21 -22.12
C SER A 180 -0.60 4.07 -23.37
N TYR A 181 -0.18 2.85 -23.71
CA TYR A 181 0.72 2.60 -24.84
C TYR A 181 0.03 2.34 -26.19
N THR A 182 -1.30 2.27 -26.22
CA THR A 182 -2.07 2.20 -27.47
C THR A 182 -2.79 3.51 -27.72
N ALA A 183 -3.95 3.72 -27.10
CA ALA A 183 -4.73 4.95 -27.24
C ALA A 183 -3.96 6.20 -26.80
N GLY A 184 -3.18 6.12 -25.71
CA GLY A 184 -2.36 7.23 -25.21
C GLY A 184 -1.24 7.66 -26.18
N THR A 185 -0.72 6.73 -26.99
CA THR A 185 0.26 7.03 -28.04
C THR A 185 -0.34 7.87 -29.17
N PHE A 186 -1.60 7.62 -29.54
CA PHE A 186 -2.29 8.38 -30.59
C PHE A 186 -2.95 9.65 -30.08
N ASN A 187 -3.45 9.63 -28.85
CA ASN A 187 -4.05 10.78 -28.20
C ASN A 187 -3.55 10.86 -26.76
N LYS A 188 -2.69 11.86 -26.50
CA LYS A 188 -2.07 12.08 -25.19
C LYS A 188 -3.09 12.21 -24.04
N GLU A 189 -4.36 12.56 -24.29
CA GLU A 189 -5.43 12.60 -23.26
C GLU A 189 -5.79 11.23 -22.66
N TYR A 190 -5.44 10.13 -23.35
CA TYR A 190 -5.60 8.75 -22.89
C TYR A 190 -4.34 8.22 -22.20
N MET A 191 -3.26 9.00 -22.14
CA MET A 191 -2.05 8.64 -21.41
C MET A 191 -2.34 8.68 -19.91
N ILE A 192 -2.23 7.52 -19.25
CA ILE A 192 -2.50 7.37 -17.81
C ILE A 192 -1.18 7.26 -17.04
N LEU A 193 -0.32 6.31 -17.43
CA LEU A 193 0.90 5.98 -16.71
C LEU A 193 1.97 5.45 -17.68
N THR A 194 3.19 5.97 -17.58
CA THR A 194 4.37 5.44 -18.31
C THR A 194 4.85 4.15 -17.65
N PHE A 195 5.63 3.33 -18.36
CA PHE A 195 6.26 2.13 -17.83
C PHE A 195 7.25 2.47 -16.72
N GLU A 196 8.04 3.53 -16.91
CA GLU A 196 8.99 4.02 -15.93
C GLU A 196 8.29 4.43 -14.63
N ASP A 197 7.16 5.14 -14.73
CA ASP A 197 6.36 5.53 -13.56
C ASP A 197 5.66 4.33 -12.92
N ALA A 198 5.17 3.38 -13.72
CA ALA A 198 4.62 2.14 -13.21
C ALA A 198 5.65 1.32 -12.42
N MET A 199 6.90 1.25 -12.90
CA MET A 199 7.98 0.57 -12.18
C MET A 199 8.42 1.32 -10.93
N GLN A 200 8.46 2.67 -10.98
CA GLN A 200 8.77 3.49 -9.81
C GLN A 200 7.67 3.46 -8.74
N ALA A 201 6.42 3.23 -9.14
CA ALA A 201 5.30 3.09 -8.21
C ALA A 201 5.37 1.81 -7.38
N ILE A 202 6.07 0.77 -7.86
CA ILE A 202 6.24 -0.47 -7.12
C ILE A 202 7.19 -0.23 -5.95
N ASP A 203 6.66 -0.32 -4.72
CA ASP A 203 7.49 -0.24 -3.53
C ASP A 203 8.27 -1.54 -3.29
N MET A 204 9.51 -1.56 -3.75
CA MET A 204 10.41 -2.70 -3.59
C MET A 204 10.77 -2.99 -2.13
N ASN A 205 10.70 -2.01 -1.23
CA ASN A 205 10.92 -2.29 0.20
C ASN A 205 9.80 -3.16 0.75
N VAL A 206 8.55 -2.88 0.39
CA VAL A 206 7.40 -3.71 0.78
C VAL A 206 7.58 -5.13 0.23
N ILE A 207 7.91 -5.27 -1.05
CA ILE A 207 8.06 -6.58 -1.72
C ILE A 207 9.19 -7.41 -1.07
N PHE A 208 10.38 -6.84 -0.92
CA PHE A 208 11.51 -7.56 -0.34
C PHE A 208 11.35 -7.82 1.15
N LEU A 209 10.71 -6.93 1.91
CA LEU A 209 10.41 -7.15 3.32
C LEU A 209 9.47 -8.34 3.50
N LEU A 210 8.36 -8.37 2.75
CA LEU A 210 7.41 -9.49 2.78
C LEU A 210 8.08 -10.81 2.37
N MET A 211 8.81 -10.80 1.26
CA MET A 211 9.54 -11.97 0.77
C MET A 211 10.50 -12.52 1.84
N ALA A 212 11.33 -11.66 2.43
CA ALA A 212 12.30 -12.06 3.44
C ALA A 212 11.63 -12.61 4.70
N MET A 213 10.53 -11.99 5.14
CA MET A 213 9.77 -12.49 6.29
C MET A 213 9.14 -13.85 5.98
N MET A 214 8.50 -14.04 4.81
CA MET A 214 7.97 -15.34 4.39
C MET A 214 9.03 -16.44 4.40
N ILE A 215 10.27 -16.14 3.98
CA ILE A 215 11.40 -17.08 4.06
C ILE A 215 11.73 -17.41 5.53
N ILE A 216 11.87 -16.40 6.39
CA ILE A 216 12.19 -16.63 7.82
C ILE A 216 11.13 -17.50 8.47
N VAL A 217 9.85 -17.19 8.23
CA VAL A 217 8.74 -17.96 8.80
C VAL A 217 8.64 -19.36 8.22
N GLY A 218 8.85 -19.53 6.90
CA GLY A 218 8.89 -20.83 6.24
C GLY A 218 9.94 -21.76 6.84
N VAL A 219 11.13 -21.25 7.15
CA VAL A 219 12.17 -22.02 7.85
C VAL A 219 11.75 -22.35 9.30
N LEU A 220 11.23 -21.37 10.05
CA LEU A 220 10.80 -21.58 11.44
C LEU A 220 9.63 -22.57 11.55
N LYS A 221 8.71 -22.57 10.59
CA LYS A 221 7.57 -23.49 10.51
C LYS A 221 8.00 -24.95 10.51
N ARG A 222 9.12 -25.28 9.85
CA ARG A 222 9.68 -26.64 9.80
C ARG A 222 10.05 -27.20 11.18
N THR A 223 10.32 -26.32 12.14
CA THR A 223 10.69 -26.70 13.52
C THR A 223 9.49 -27.16 14.36
N GLY A 224 8.25 -26.97 13.89
CA GLY A 224 7.03 -27.27 14.65
C GLY A 224 6.75 -26.28 15.79
N VAL A 225 7.45 -25.14 15.84
CA VAL A 225 7.33 -24.16 16.95
C VAL A 225 5.90 -23.66 17.15
N PHE A 226 5.16 -23.44 16.07
CA PHE A 226 3.80 -22.89 16.13
C PHE A 226 2.81 -23.87 16.71
N GLN A 227 2.88 -25.12 16.26
CA GLN A 227 2.06 -26.19 16.81
C GLN A 227 2.43 -26.48 18.27
N TRP A 228 3.73 -26.42 18.58
CA TRP A 228 4.21 -26.54 19.96
C TRP A 228 3.68 -25.41 20.85
N MET A 229 3.62 -24.16 20.38
CA MET A 229 3.05 -23.03 21.13
C MET A 229 1.55 -23.22 21.40
N ALA A 230 0.80 -23.72 20.41
CA ALA A 230 -0.63 -24.02 20.59
C ALA A 230 -0.85 -25.16 21.60
N TYR A 231 -0.06 -26.24 21.54
CA TYR A 231 -0.05 -27.28 22.56
C TYR A 231 0.29 -26.73 23.96
N LYS A 232 1.32 -25.88 24.06
CA LYS A 232 1.70 -25.26 25.33
C LYS A 232 0.60 -24.38 25.89
N SER A 233 -0.16 -23.71 25.03
CA SER A 233 -1.34 -22.94 25.42
C SER A 233 -2.39 -23.85 26.09
N TYR A 234 -2.64 -25.03 25.53
CA TYR A 234 -3.51 -26.04 26.15
C TYR A 234 -2.98 -26.56 27.49
N GLN A 235 -1.68 -26.87 27.56
CA GLN A 235 -1.05 -27.33 28.79
C GLN A 235 -1.14 -26.28 29.92
N LEU A 236 -0.93 -25.00 29.61
CA LEU A 236 -1.04 -23.89 30.55
C LEU A 236 -2.48 -23.66 31.01
N ALA A 237 -3.45 -23.85 30.11
CA ALA A 237 -4.87 -23.72 30.44
C ALA A 237 -5.38 -24.77 31.43
N ARG A 238 -4.69 -25.93 31.56
CA ARG A 238 -5.01 -27.01 32.52
C ARG A 238 -6.49 -27.43 32.51
N GLY A 239 -7.08 -27.49 31.33
CA GLY A 239 -8.49 -27.87 31.14
C GLY A 239 -9.51 -26.74 31.32
N ASN A 240 -9.08 -25.52 31.68
CA ASN A 240 -9.97 -24.36 31.71
C ASN A 240 -10.08 -23.73 30.32
N VAL A 241 -11.23 -23.89 29.66
CA VAL A 241 -11.46 -23.39 28.30
C VAL A 241 -11.48 -21.86 28.21
N PHE A 242 -11.88 -21.14 29.27
CA PHE A 242 -11.78 -19.69 29.30
C PHE A 242 -10.33 -19.23 29.33
N ALA A 243 -9.50 -19.89 30.15
CA ALA A 243 -8.07 -19.62 30.19
C ALA A 243 -7.41 -19.97 28.85
N LEU A 244 -7.79 -21.10 28.24
CA LEU A 244 -7.32 -21.51 26.92
C LEU A 244 -7.60 -20.44 25.86
N ALA A 245 -8.84 -19.96 25.75
CA ALA A 245 -9.21 -18.95 24.78
C ALA A 245 -8.38 -17.66 24.95
N GLY A 246 -8.20 -17.19 26.19
CA GLY A 246 -7.36 -16.02 26.47
C GLY A 246 -5.88 -16.24 26.14
N ILE A 247 -5.31 -17.40 26.49
CA ILE A 247 -3.91 -17.73 26.19
C ILE A 247 -3.69 -17.82 24.68
N LEU A 248 -4.59 -18.49 23.95
CA LEU A 248 -4.52 -18.58 22.50
C LEU A 248 -4.58 -17.19 21.85
N MET A 249 -5.49 -16.30 22.30
CA MET A 249 -5.51 -14.91 21.82
C MET A 249 -4.17 -14.20 22.05
N VAL A 250 -3.58 -14.32 23.24
CA VAL A 250 -2.28 -13.68 23.54
C VAL A 250 -1.16 -14.26 22.67
N VAL A 251 -1.09 -15.59 22.55
CA VAL A 251 -0.08 -16.26 21.72
C VAL A 251 -0.22 -15.85 20.25
N THR A 252 -1.45 -15.80 19.73
CA THR A 252 -1.75 -15.38 18.37
C THR A 252 -1.39 -13.91 18.15
N ALA A 253 -1.76 -13.01 19.06
CA ALA A 253 -1.42 -11.59 18.95
C ALA A 253 0.09 -11.35 18.99
N VAL A 254 0.80 -12.01 19.91
CA VAL A 254 2.27 -11.89 20.00
C VAL A 254 2.95 -12.49 18.77
N SER A 255 2.49 -13.63 18.29
CA SER A 255 3.03 -14.25 17.07
C SER A 255 2.82 -13.34 15.86
N SER A 256 1.61 -12.81 15.69
CA SER A 256 1.26 -11.88 14.62
C SER A 256 1.98 -10.52 14.72
N ALA A 257 2.46 -10.12 15.89
CA ALA A 257 3.28 -8.92 16.01
C ALA A 257 4.67 -9.06 15.34
N PHE A 258 5.13 -10.28 15.08
CA PHE A 258 6.45 -10.53 14.46
C PHE A 258 6.37 -11.29 13.13
N LEU A 259 5.17 -11.71 12.75
CA LEU A 259 4.88 -12.54 11.59
C LEU A 259 3.68 -11.93 10.90
N ASP A 260 3.48 -12.17 9.61
CA ASP A 260 2.24 -11.74 9.01
C ASP A 260 1.04 -12.51 9.62
N ASN A 261 -0.06 -11.80 9.73
CA ASN A 261 -1.33 -12.22 10.29
C ASN A 261 -1.94 -13.43 9.56
N VAL A 262 -1.74 -13.58 8.24
CA VAL A 262 -2.23 -14.73 7.47
C VAL A 262 -1.45 -15.99 7.84
N THR A 263 -0.12 -15.93 7.80
CA THR A 263 0.75 -17.04 8.16
C THR A 263 0.54 -17.48 9.60
N THR A 264 0.40 -16.52 10.52
CA THR A 264 0.09 -16.82 11.92
C THR A 264 -1.18 -17.66 12.05
N MET A 265 -2.25 -17.28 11.35
CA MET A 265 -3.51 -18.01 11.38
C MET A 265 -3.40 -19.39 10.70
N LEU A 266 -2.77 -19.49 9.53
CA LEU A 266 -2.56 -20.77 8.83
C LEU A 266 -1.91 -21.84 9.71
N LEU A 267 -1.06 -21.41 10.65
CA LEU A 267 -0.31 -22.29 11.53
C LEU A 267 -1.06 -22.66 12.81
N ILE A 268 -1.83 -21.73 13.35
CA ILE A 268 -2.57 -21.91 14.61
C ILE A 268 -3.92 -22.62 14.38
N ILE A 269 -4.63 -22.32 13.28
CA ILE A 269 -5.96 -22.85 12.99
C ILE A 269 -6.05 -24.38 13.10
N PRO A 270 -5.15 -25.18 12.46
CA PRO A 270 -5.27 -26.64 12.50
C PRO A 270 -5.27 -27.18 13.93
N VAL A 271 -4.37 -26.65 14.76
CA VAL A 271 -4.22 -27.09 16.15
C VAL A 271 -5.41 -26.61 17.00
N THR A 272 -5.87 -25.38 16.79
CA THR A 272 -7.06 -24.88 17.51
C THR A 272 -8.32 -25.65 17.15
N ILE A 273 -8.48 -26.07 15.89
CA ILE A 273 -9.58 -26.95 15.48
C ILE A 273 -9.51 -28.29 16.22
N GLU A 274 -8.35 -28.93 16.25
CA GLU A 274 -8.18 -30.21 16.94
C GLU A 274 -8.47 -30.12 18.45
N ILE A 275 -7.95 -29.07 19.10
CA ILE A 275 -8.21 -28.79 20.50
C ILE A 275 -9.71 -28.59 20.75
N ALA A 276 -10.39 -27.80 19.91
CA ALA A 276 -11.82 -27.55 20.03
C ALA A 276 -12.65 -28.82 19.85
N LEU A 277 -12.33 -29.65 18.85
CA LEU A 277 -12.99 -30.92 18.59
C LEU A 277 -12.82 -31.89 19.76
N THR A 278 -11.63 -31.92 20.36
CA THR A 278 -11.37 -32.75 21.55
C THR A 278 -12.16 -32.28 22.76
N LEU A 279 -12.26 -30.96 22.97
CA LEU A 279 -13.10 -30.36 24.00
C LEU A 279 -14.61 -30.46 23.68
N LYS A 280 -14.98 -31.00 22.52
CA LYS A 280 -16.33 -31.09 21.97
C LYS A 280 -17.07 -29.76 21.95
N ILE A 281 -16.33 -28.69 21.64
CA ILE A 281 -16.87 -27.35 21.40
C ILE A 281 -16.77 -27.03 19.91
N ASN A 282 -17.58 -26.07 19.46
CA ASN A 282 -17.48 -25.58 18.09
C ASN A 282 -16.15 -24.81 17.91
N PRO A 283 -15.28 -25.17 16.96
CA PRO A 283 -13.99 -24.50 16.74
C PRO A 283 -14.10 -22.99 16.52
N ILE A 284 -15.20 -22.52 15.92
CA ILE A 284 -15.48 -21.10 15.70
C ILE A 284 -15.37 -20.29 17.01
N THR A 285 -15.69 -20.91 18.16
CA THR A 285 -15.62 -20.25 19.47
C THR A 285 -14.20 -19.93 19.94
N LEU A 286 -13.17 -20.56 19.36
CA LEU A 286 -11.76 -20.24 19.60
C LEU A 286 -11.13 -19.50 18.41
N LEU A 287 -11.51 -19.87 17.18
CA LEU A 287 -10.97 -19.27 15.95
C LEU A 287 -11.36 -17.79 15.78
N MET A 288 -12.61 -17.41 16.10
CA MET A 288 -13.07 -16.02 15.98
C MET A 288 -12.30 -15.05 16.92
N PRO A 289 -12.09 -15.38 18.21
CA PRO A 289 -11.20 -14.59 19.06
C PRO A 289 -9.75 -14.54 18.56
N GLU A 290 -9.20 -15.64 18.06
CA GLU A 290 -7.83 -15.70 17.55
C GLU A 290 -7.63 -14.82 16.32
N VAL A 291 -8.53 -14.83 15.34
CA VAL A 291 -8.36 -14.00 14.14
C VAL A 291 -8.39 -12.50 14.46
N PHE A 292 -9.26 -12.10 15.40
CA PHE A 292 -9.26 -10.74 15.94
C PHE A 292 -7.94 -10.39 16.64
N ALA A 293 -7.45 -11.30 17.48
CA ALA A 293 -6.19 -11.11 18.19
C ALA A 293 -5.01 -11.04 17.22
N SER A 294 -5.03 -11.82 16.13
CA SER A 294 -4.03 -11.78 15.06
C SER A 294 -3.97 -10.40 14.42
N ASN A 295 -5.11 -9.84 14.03
CA ASN A 295 -5.16 -8.52 13.41
C ASN A 295 -4.75 -7.41 14.41
N VAL A 296 -5.19 -7.48 15.67
CA VAL A 296 -4.76 -6.52 16.71
C VAL A 296 -3.26 -6.60 16.97
N GLY A 297 -2.71 -7.81 17.07
CA GLY A 297 -1.29 -8.06 17.25
C GLY A 297 -0.44 -7.57 16.08
N GLY A 298 -0.87 -7.87 14.85
CA GLY A 298 -0.22 -7.44 13.62
C GLY A 298 -0.22 -5.92 13.45
N THR A 299 -1.27 -5.24 13.92
CA THR A 299 -1.36 -3.78 13.93
C THR A 299 -0.28 -3.11 14.79
N ALA A 300 0.24 -3.78 15.82
CA ALA A 300 1.14 -3.17 16.80
C ALA A 300 2.56 -2.89 16.27
N THR A 301 2.98 -3.55 15.18
CA THR A 301 4.35 -3.43 14.65
C THR A 301 4.36 -3.16 13.15
N LEU A 302 5.50 -2.70 12.65
CA LEU A 302 5.69 -2.42 11.23
C LEU A 302 5.48 -3.67 10.34
N ILE A 303 5.76 -4.87 10.85
CA ILE A 303 5.89 -6.10 10.03
C ILE A 303 4.63 -6.97 10.11
N GLY A 304 3.87 -6.86 11.20
CA GLY A 304 2.80 -7.80 11.50
C GLY A 304 1.61 -7.78 10.54
N ASP A 305 1.42 -6.69 9.79
CA ASP A 305 0.36 -6.57 8.79
C ASP A 305 0.89 -5.79 7.56
N PRO A 306 0.59 -6.20 6.31
CA PRO A 306 1.10 -5.49 5.14
C PRO A 306 0.71 -4.00 5.02
N PRO A 307 -0.49 -3.54 5.44
CA PRO A 307 -0.79 -2.11 5.56
C PRO A 307 0.27 -1.31 6.34
N ASN A 308 0.79 -1.87 7.45
CA ASN A 308 1.80 -1.20 8.26
C ASN A 308 3.14 -1.11 7.51
N ILE A 309 3.53 -2.17 6.81
CA ILE A 309 4.74 -2.16 5.96
C ILE A 309 4.64 -1.07 4.90
N MET A 310 3.47 -0.95 4.25
CA MET A 310 3.20 0.06 3.23
C MET A 310 3.24 1.48 3.78
N ILE A 311 2.58 1.72 4.93
CA ILE A 311 2.59 3.02 5.61
C ILE A 311 4.02 3.37 6.01
N GLY A 312 4.76 2.45 6.62
CA GLY A 312 6.12 2.70 7.07
C GLY A 312 7.09 3.01 5.94
N SER A 313 7.02 2.27 4.83
CA SER A 313 7.86 2.52 3.66
C SER A 313 7.55 3.86 2.98
N TYR A 314 6.25 4.18 2.82
CA TYR A 314 5.80 5.41 2.16
C TYR A 314 6.09 6.66 3.02
N ALA A 315 5.80 6.60 4.32
CA ALA A 315 5.98 7.69 5.26
C ALA A 315 7.39 7.76 5.86
N LYS A 316 8.27 6.79 5.54
CA LYS A 316 9.61 6.63 6.11
C LYS A 316 9.61 6.52 7.64
N LEU A 317 8.62 5.82 8.18
CA LEU A 317 8.49 5.54 9.61
C LEU A 317 9.29 4.27 9.96
N SER A 318 9.94 4.32 11.13
CA SER A 318 10.76 3.22 11.62
C SER A 318 9.93 2.17 12.37
N PHE A 319 10.52 0.98 12.55
CA PHE A 319 9.91 -0.07 13.39
C PHE A 319 9.60 0.44 14.81
N VAL A 320 10.49 1.26 15.37
CA VAL A 320 10.34 1.81 16.72
C VAL A 320 9.16 2.78 16.79
N ASP A 321 8.91 3.55 15.72
CA ASP A 321 7.77 4.48 15.67
C ASP A 321 6.45 3.72 15.80
N PHE A 322 6.29 2.59 15.09
CA PHE A 322 5.11 1.73 15.23
C PHE A 322 4.96 1.21 16.66
N VAL A 323 6.04 0.67 17.24
CA VAL A 323 6.00 0.10 18.59
C VAL A 323 5.60 1.16 19.62
N GLN A 324 6.16 2.37 19.54
CA GLN A 324 5.88 3.43 20.51
C GLN A 324 4.45 3.98 20.38
N ASN A 325 3.95 4.14 19.16
CA ASN A 325 2.65 4.80 18.93
C ASN A 325 1.46 3.83 18.97
N LEU A 326 1.64 2.56 18.62
CA LEU A 326 0.55 1.60 18.44
C LEU A 326 0.48 0.52 19.53
N THR A 327 1.59 0.11 20.14
CA THR A 327 1.59 -1.05 21.06
C THR A 327 0.64 -0.88 22.24
N VAL A 328 0.63 0.30 22.87
CA VAL A 328 -0.20 0.55 24.06
C VAL A 328 -1.68 0.45 23.72
N ILE A 329 -2.11 1.09 22.63
CA ILE A 329 -3.51 1.04 22.21
C ILE A 329 -3.90 -0.36 21.71
N CYS A 330 -3.03 -1.05 20.97
CA CYS A 330 -3.28 -2.43 20.57
C CYS A 330 -3.41 -3.37 21.78
N LEU A 331 -2.62 -3.18 22.84
CA LEU A 331 -2.75 -3.94 24.08
C LEU A 331 -4.11 -3.69 24.76
N ILE A 332 -4.55 -2.43 24.82
CA ILE A 332 -5.88 -2.07 25.36
C ILE A 332 -6.98 -2.74 24.51
N CYS A 333 -6.90 -2.65 23.19
CA CYS A 333 -7.82 -3.30 22.26
C CYS A 333 -7.84 -4.82 22.45
N LEU A 334 -6.68 -5.46 22.62
CA LEU A 334 -6.57 -6.89 22.87
C LEU A 334 -7.27 -7.30 24.17
N VAL A 335 -7.05 -6.56 25.25
CA VAL A 335 -7.69 -6.85 26.55
C VAL A 335 -9.21 -6.69 26.46
N VAL A 336 -9.69 -5.61 25.86
CA VAL A 336 -11.13 -5.33 25.74
C VAL A 336 -11.82 -6.37 24.84
N THR A 337 -11.21 -6.70 23.70
CA THR A 337 -11.74 -7.72 22.79
C THR A 337 -11.70 -9.11 23.41
N MET A 338 -10.64 -9.44 24.17
CA MET A 338 -10.56 -10.69 24.93
C MET A 338 -11.70 -10.80 25.94
N VAL A 339 -11.96 -9.77 26.74
CA VAL A 339 -13.09 -9.77 27.69
C VAL A 339 -14.43 -9.95 26.96
N TYR A 340 -14.62 -9.24 25.83
CA TYR A 340 -15.82 -9.38 25.00
C TYR A 340 -16.03 -10.82 24.52
N PHE A 341 -15.00 -11.44 23.94
CA PHE A 341 -15.09 -12.80 23.41
C PHE A 341 -15.30 -13.86 24.49
N LEU A 342 -14.59 -13.72 25.62
CA LEU A 342 -14.80 -14.59 26.79
C LEU A 342 -16.24 -14.54 27.29
N TYR A 343 -16.85 -13.36 27.29
CA TYR A 343 -18.26 -13.20 27.66
C TYR A 343 -19.22 -13.73 26.59
N TRP A 344 -18.98 -13.41 25.32
CA TRP A 344 -19.84 -13.79 24.20
C TRP A 344 -19.93 -15.32 24.04
N TYR A 345 -18.79 -16.00 24.10
CA TYR A 345 -18.70 -17.45 23.94
C TYR A 345 -18.80 -18.24 25.25
N LYS A 346 -19.09 -17.59 26.39
CA LYS A 346 -19.19 -18.25 27.71
C LYS A 346 -20.06 -19.51 27.71
N LYS A 347 -21.21 -19.47 27.02
CA LYS A 347 -22.15 -20.60 26.95
C LYS A 347 -21.56 -21.77 26.16
N GLY A 348 -20.70 -21.51 25.17
CA GLY A 348 -19.97 -22.54 24.44
C GLY A 348 -18.89 -23.16 25.31
N TYR A 349 -18.09 -22.32 25.98
CA TYR A 349 -17.02 -22.77 26.87
C TYR A 349 -17.52 -23.59 28.07
N MET A 350 -18.67 -23.21 28.66
CA MET A 350 -19.30 -23.97 29.75
C MET A 350 -19.82 -25.35 29.32
N LYS A 351 -20.05 -25.58 28.02
CA LYS A 351 -20.49 -26.88 27.49
C LYS A 351 -19.31 -27.80 27.16
N ALA A 352 -18.07 -27.32 27.28
CA ALA A 352 -16.90 -28.09 26.96
C ALA A 352 -16.84 -29.36 27.82
N GLN A 353 -16.59 -30.49 27.15
CA GLN A 353 -16.34 -31.74 27.84
C GLN A 353 -14.85 -31.86 28.08
N VAL A 354 -14.43 -31.37 29.24
CA VAL A 354 -13.06 -31.54 29.70
C VAL A 354 -12.91 -32.99 30.14
N GLY A 355 -12.42 -33.83 29.22
CA GLY A 355 -12.08 -35.23 29.49
C GLY A 355 -10.83 -35.35 30.36
N ASP A 356 -10.08 -36.44 30.19
CA ASP A 356 -8.78 -36.59 30.85
C ASP A 356 -7.76 -35.60 30.25
N VAL A 357 -7.64 -34.44 30.91
CA VAL A 357 -6.71 -33.36 30.55
C VAL A 357 -5.28 -33.87 30.45
N GLN A 358 -4.86 -34.79 31.33
CA GLN A 358 -3.48 -35.30 31.32
C GLN A 358 -3.25 -36.19 30.12
N LYS A 359 -4.22 -37.03 29.77
CA LYS A 359 -4.16 -37.85 28.56
C LYS A 359 -4.12 -36.99 27.29
N MET A 360 -4.90 -35.91 27.24
CA MET A 360 -4.88 -35.00 26.10
C MET A 360 -3.57 -34.22 26.01
N ILE A 361 -3.07 -33.71 27.14
CA ILE A 361 -1.74 -33.07 27.19
C ILE A 361 -0.66 -34.05 26.72
N ALA A 362 -0.75 -35.34 27.10
CA ALA A 362 0.21 -36.35 26.63
C ALA A 362 0.08 -36.58 25.11
N HIS A 363 -1.13 -36.72 24.58
CA HIS A 363 -1.37 -36.89 23.15
C HIS A 363 -0.84 -35.71 22.32
N LEU A 364 -1.26 -34.49 22.66
CA LEU A 364 -0.79 -33.27 22.00
C LEU A 364 0.72 -33.08 22.13
N ARG A 365 1.31 -33.45 23.28
CA ARG A 365 2.76 -33.40 23.46
C ARG A 365 3.47 -34.34 22.51
N ASP A 366 2.90 -35.51 22.21
CA ASP A 366 3.53 -36.50 21.36
C ASP A 366 3.37 -36.16 19.88
N GLU A 367 2.27 -35.51 19.50
CA GLU A 367 1.98 -35.05 18.14
C GLU A 367 2.69 -33.72 17.79
N TYR A 368 2.68 -32.75 18.70
CA TYR A 368 3.16 -31.39 18.47
C TYR A 368 4.51 -31.11 19.12
N GLN A 369 5.50 -31.93 18.76
CA GLN A 369 6.88 -31.77 19.21
C GLN A 369 7.67 -30.82 18.32
N ILE A 370 8.66 -30.16 18.95
CA ILE A 370 9.71 -29.49 18.20
C ILE A 370 10.52 -30.55 17.48
N THR A 371 10.44 -30.54 16.14
CA THR A 371 11.09 -31.51 15.25
C THR A 371 12.60 -31.29 15.20
N ASP A 372 13.03 -30.02 15.11
CA ASP A 372 14.44 -29.63 15.07
C ASP A 372 14.72 -28.48 16.05
N LYS A 373 15.27 -28.85 17.22
CA LYS A 373 15.66 -27.89 18.25
C LYS A 373 16.86 -27.03 17.85
N GLY A 374 17.78 -27.58 17.04
CA GLY A 374 18.97 -26.85 16.59
C GLY A 374 18.58 -25.74 15.62
N LEU A 375 17.72 -26.07 14.66
CA LEU A 375 17.14 -25.10 13.74
C LEU A 375 16.28 -24.06 14.46
N LEU A 376 15.49 -24.46 15.46
CA LEU A 376 14.70 -23.52 16.27
C LEU A 376 15.58 -22.50 17.01
N ILE A 377 16.67 -22.94 17.64
CA ILE A 377 17.58 -22.03 18.35
C ILE A 377 18.27 -21.08 17.36
N LYS A 378 18.81 -21.61 16.25
CA LYS A 378 19.44 -20.78 15.22
C LYS A 378 18.45 -19.78 14.62
N GLY A 379 17.25 -20.24 14.27
CA GLY A 379 16.18 -19.42 13.73
C GLY A 379 15.70 -18.35 14.71
N GLY A 380 15.55 -18.70 15.99
CA GLY A 380 15.21 -17.74 17.05
C GLY A 380 16.30 -16.68 17.26
N ILE A 381 17.58 -17.06 17.22
CA ILE A 381 18.71 -16.12 17.29
C ILE A 381 18.68 -15.19 16.08
N VAL A 382 18.52 -15.74 14.86
CA VAL A 382 18.48 -14.91 13.64
C VAL A 382 17.27 -13.98 13.66
N LEU A 383 16.09 -14.45 14.04
CA LEU A 383 14.90 -13.61 14.20
C LEU A 383 15.16 -12.49 15.22
N GLY A 384 15.78 -12.79 16.37
CA GLY A 384 16.17 -11.80 17.36
C GLY A 384 17.15 -10.75 16.82
N VAL A 385 18.14 -11.18 16.02
CA VAL A 385 19.07 -10.27 15.32
C VAL A 385 18.34 -9.42 14.29
N THR A 386 17.41 -9.99 13.50
CA THR A 386 16.61 -9.25 12.53
C THR A 386 15.73 -8.20 13.23
N VAL A 387 15.08 -8.55 14.34
CA VAL A 387 14.31 -7.60 15.16
C VAL A 387 15.22 -6.50 15.71
N PHE A 388 16.41 -6.85 16.18
CA PHE A 388 17.39 -5.85 16.61
C PHE A 388 17.79 -4.91 15.47
N LEU A 389 18.05 -5.44 14.27
CA LEU A 389 18.33 -4.64 13.07
C LEU A 389 17.16 -3.72 12.72
N PHE A 390 15.91 -4.17 12.84
CA PHE A 390 14.74 -3.30 12.70
C PHE A 390 14.74 -2.17 13.75
N MET A 391 15.12 -2.43 15.00
CA MET A 391 15.16 -1.36 16.00
C MET A 391 16.18 -0.26 15.67
N ILE A 392 17.29 -0.60 15.00
CA ILE A 392 18.36 0.36 14.68
C ILE A 392 18.39 0.79 13.21
N HIS A 393 17.47 0.31 12.37
CA HIS A 393 17.51 0.56 10.92
C HIS A 393 17.48 2.07 10.59
N GLY A 394 16.72 2.85 11.36
CA GLY A 394 16.61 4.31 11.20
C GLY A 394 17.93 5.02 11.49
N VAL A 395 18.70 4.55 12.47
CA VAL A 395 20.03 5.08 12.82
C VAL A 395 21.06 4.70 11.76
N LEU A 396 20.92 3.51 11.18
CA LEU A 396 21.80 3.02 10.12
C LEU A 396 21.47 3.60 8.73
N HIS A 397 20.41 4.42 8.62
CA HIS A 397 19.87 4.91 7.35
C HIS A 397 19.64 3.78 6.33
N MET A 398 19.21 2.62 6.83
CA MET A 398 18.92 1.45 6.02
C MET A 398 17.41 1.22 5.96
N GLU A 399 16.94 0.69 4.84
CA GLU A 399 15.55 0.29 4.69
C GLU A 399 15.28 -1.01 5.47
N PRO A 400 14.06 -1.19 6.04
CA PRO A 400 13.70 -2.41 6.79
C PRO A 400 13.88 -3.69 5.96
N SER A 401 13.59 -3.63 4.66
CA SER A 401 13.75 -4.75 3.73
C SER A 401 15.17 -5.34 3.74
N ILE A 402 16.19 -4.50 3.89
CA ILE A 402 17.60 -4.92 3.93
C ILE A 402 17.88 -5.72 5.21
N ALA A 403 17.37 -5.26 6.37
CA ALA A 403 17.52 -5.98 7.64
C ALA A 403 16.90 -7.38 7.54
N ALA A 404 15.70 -7.46 6.95
CA ALA A 404 15.00 -8.71 6.75
C ALA A 404 15.74 -9.65 5.78
N LEU A 405 16.24 -9.13 4.65
CA LEU A 405 16.99 -9.91 3.68
C LEU A 405 18.29 -10.47 4.26
N ILE A 406 19.01 -9.70 5.09
CA ILE A 406 20.18 -10.21 5.82
C ILE A 406 19.77 -11.36 6.72
N GLY A 407 18.71 -11.19 7.52
CA GLY A 407 18.17 -12.23 8.39
C GLY A 407 17.78 -13.50 7.64
N ALA A 408 16.98 -13.37 6.57
CA ALA A 408 16.55 -14.47 5.73
C ALA A 408 17.74 -15.21 5.11
N SER A 409 18.70 -14.46 4.55
CA SER A 409 19.90 -15.03 3.91
C SER A 409 20.78 -15.79 4.90
N VAL A 410 21.04 -15.21 6.07
CA VAL A 410 21.81 -15.88 7.14
C VAL A 410 21.08 -17.14 7.61
N LEU A 411 19.76 -17.06 7.78
CA LEU A 411 18.97 -18.21 8.22
C LEU A 411 19.00 -19.35 7.21
N LEU A 412 18.88 -19.06 5.91
CA LEU A 412 18.99 -20.08 4.85
C LEU A 412 20.35 -20.78 4.85
N VAL A 413 21.44 -20.03 5.00
CA VAL A 413 22.80 -20.60 5.09
C VAL A 413 22.93 -21.51 6.32
N LEU A 414 22.39 -21.09 7.47
CA LEU A 414 22.49 -21.83 8.73
C LEU A 414 21.57 -23.05 8.80
N SER A 415 20.41 -22.98 8.15
CA SER A 415 19.40 -24.04 8.10
C SER A 415 19.74 -25.11 7.08
N ARG A 416 20.50 -24.76 6.03
CA ARG A 416 20.79 -25.64 4.88
C ARG A 416 19.52 -26.16 4.21
N VAL A 417 18.42 -25.41 4.34
CA VAL A 417 17.18 -25.70 3.62
C VAL A 417 17.39 -25.32 2.16
N ASP A 418 16.82 -26.12 1.26
CA ASP A 418 16.91 -25.87 -0.16
C ASP A 418 16.22 -24.54 -0.50
N ILE A 419 16.96 -23.63 -1.15
CA ILE A 419 16.44 -22.31 -1.50
C ILE A 419 15.31 -22.41 -2.53
N VAL A 420 15.38 -23.35 -3.48
CA VAL A 420 14.33 -23.54 -4.49
C VAL A 420 13.04 -23.99 -3.80
N GLU A 421 13.14 -24.91 -2.85
CA GLU A 421 11.99 -25.34 -2.05
C GLU A 421 11.34 -24.16 -1.29
N MET A 422 12.16 -23.26 -0.72
CA MET A 422 11.66 -22.05 -0.04
C MET A 422 11.00 -21.08 -1.01
N LEU A 423 11.62 -20.84 -2.16
CA LEU A 423 11.09 -19.94 -3.17
C LEU A 423 9.80 -20.49 -3.78
N GLU A 424 9.66 -21.80 -3.96
CA GLU A 424 8.49 -22.41 -4.60
C GLU A 424 7.30 -22.63 -3.65
N HIS A 425 7.56 -22.97 -2.38
CA HIS A 425 6.50 -23.44 -1.48
C HIS A 425 6.18 -22.51 -0.31
N GLU A 426 7.14 -21.71 0.16
CA GLU A 426 6.92 -20.84 1.32
C GLU A 426 6.63 -19.38 0.90
N ILE A 427 7.15 -18.93 -0.25
CA ILE A 427 6.83 -17.59 -0.75
C ILE A 427 5.45 -17.55 -1.40
N GLU A 428 4.62 -16.64 -0.92
CA GLU A 428 3.33 -16.35 -1.54
C GLU A 428 3.48 -15.44 -2.77
N TRP A 429 3.98 -15.98 -3.88
CA TRP A 429 4.09 -15.25 -5.16
C TRP A 429 2.79 -14.53 -5.58
N PRO A 430 1.59 -15.13 -5.43
CA PRO A 430 0.35 -14.42 -5.75
C PRO A 430 0.16 -13.14 -4.92
N THR A 431 0.60 -13.14 -3.66
CA THR A 431 0.55 -11.99 -2.77
C THR A 431 1.55 -10.92 -3.24
N LEU A 432 2.81 -11.28 -3.51
CA LEU A 432 3.82 -10.32 -4.01
C LEU A 432 3.42 -9.69 -5.36
N VAL A 433 2.95 -10.50 -6.32
CA VAL A 433 2.46 -10.01 -7.63
C VAL A 433 1.26 -9.11 -7.45
N PHE A 434 0.36 -9.44 -6.51
CA PHE A 434 -0.79 -8.61 -6.21
C PHE A 434 -0.37 -7.20 -5.74
N PHE A 435 0.60 -7.07 -4.83
CA PHE A 435 1.12 -5.76 -4.39
C PHE A 435 1.71 -4.96 -5.55
N MET A 436 2.58 -5.59 -6.36
CA MET A 436 3.20 -4.91 -7.51
C MET A 436 2.15 -4.37 -8.47
N MET A 437 1.15 -5.17 -8.83
CA MET A 437 0.11 -4.77 -9.79
C MET A 437 -0.87 -3.76 -9.18
N LEU A 438 -1.19 -3.88 -7.89
CA LEU A 438 -2.03 -2.93 -7.18
C LEU A 438 -1.37 -1.55 -7.09
N PHE A 439 -0.07 -1.47 -6.84
CA PHE A 439 0.67 -0.20 -6.84
C PHE A 439 0.60 0.50 -8.20
N ILE A 440 0.72 -0.25 -9.30
CA ILE A 440 0.56 0.30 -10.65
C ILE A 440 -0.86 0.85 -10.84
N VAL A 441 -1.89 0.12 -10.41
CA VAL A 441 -3.29 0.57 -10.53
C VAL A 441 -3.55 1.85 -9.72
N VAL A 442 -3.04 1.92 -8.49
CA VAL A 442 -3.15 3.11 -7.64
C VAL A 442 -2.37 4.28 -8.23
N ALA A 443 -1.16 4.07 -8.75
CA ALA A 443 -0.37 5.10 -9.40
C ALA A 443 -1.06 5.67 -10.63
N GLY A 444 -1.75 4.85 -11.43
CA GLY A 444 -2.55 5.35 -12.56
C GLY A 444 -3.70 6.27 -12.11
N ALA A 445 -4.35 5.97 -10.99
CA ALA A 445 -5.36 6.84 -10.39
C ALA A 445 -4.75 8.12 -9.80
N GLU A 446 -3.54 8.05 -9.25
CA GLU A 446 -2.81 9.21 -8.73
C GLU A 446 -2.33 10.15 -9.85
N GLU A 447 -1.69 9.62 -10.90
CA GLU A 447 -1.15 10.40 -12.01
C GLU A 447 -2.24 11.08 -12.84
N THR A 448 -3.45 10.51 -12.86
CA THR A 448 -4.62 11.12 -13.52
C THR A 448 -5.34 12.16 -12.66
N GLY A 449 -5.06 12.26 -11.36
CA GLY A 449 -5.59 13.29 -10.48
C GLY A 449 -6.74 12.88 -9.56
N LEU A 450 -7.17 11.61 -9.56
CA LEU A 450 -8.27 11.12 -8.71
C LEU A 450 -7.93 11.30 -7.22
N ILE A 451 -6.71 10.93 -6.86
CA ILE A 451 -6.25 10.97 -5.47
C ILE A 451 -6.21 12.40 -4.94
N GLN A 452 -5.71 13.36 -5.73
CA GLN A 452 -5.72 14.77 -5.32
C GLN A 452 -7.14 15.31 -5.15
N MET A 453 -8.08 14.92 -6.02
CA MET A 453 -9.49 15.31 -5.90
C MET A 453 -10.11 14.81 -4.58
N ILE A 454 -9.83 13.56 -4.19
CA ILE A 454 -10.30 13.00 -2.92
C ILE A 454 -9.65 13.74 -1.75
N ALA A 455 -8.34 13.99 -1.84
CA ALA A 455 -7.59 14.62 -0.77
C ALA A 455 -8.01 16.08 -0.53
N ASP A 456 -8.29 16.85 -1.60
CA ASP A 456 -8.85 18.20 -1.52
C ASP A 456 -10.25 18.17 -0.88
N TRP A 457 -11.11 17.22 -1.27
CA TRP A 457 -12.42 17.04 -0.65
C TRP A 457 -12.34 16.75 0.85
N VAL A 458 -11.42 15.88 1.28
CA VAL A 458 -11.19 15.61 2.70
C VAL A 458 -10.68 16.85 3.42
N ASN A 459 -9.76 17.60 2.81
CA ASN A 459 -9.23 18.84 3.37
C ASN A 459 -10.34 19.89 3.57
N ASP A 460 -11.16 20.13 2.55
CA ASP A 460 -12.29 21.07 2.60
C ASP A 460 -13.31 20.67 3.67
N MET A 461 -13.61 19.38 3.79
CA MET A 461 -14.52 18.84 4.81
C MET A 461 -13.94 18.98 6.22
N SER A 462 -12.62 18.84 6.37
CA SER A 462 -11.93 19.01 7.65
C SER A 462 -11.96 20.47 8.13
N ARG A 463 -12.15 21.44 7.23
CA ARG A 463 -12.03 22.89 7.48
C ARG A 463 -10.71 23.27 8.17
N GLY A 464 -9.65 22.49 7.93
CA GLY A 464 -8.33 22.66 8.57
C GLY A 464 -8.26 22.17 10.02
N SER A 465 -9.29 21.50 10.54
CA SER A 465 -9.30 20.91 11.89
C SER A 465 -8.59 19.56 11.90
N LEU A 466 -7.48 19.47 12.62
CA LEU A 466 -6.72 18.23 12.79
C LEU A 466 -7.55 17.12 13.43
N VAL A 467 -8.34 17.44 14.47
CA VAL A 467 -9.25 16.50 15.14
C VAL A 467 -10.23 15.88 14.14
N THR A 468 -10.82 16.71 13.28
CA THR A 468 -11.77 16.24 12.27
C THR A 468 -11.07 15.35 11.24
N ALA A 469 -9.85 15.70 10.82
CA ALA A 469 -9.06 14.89 9.91
C ALA A 469 -8.67 13.52 10.51
N ILE A 470 -8.22 13.47 11.76
CA ILE A 470 -7.91 12.23 12.48
C ILE A 470 -9.13 11.31 12.49
N LEU A 471 -10.30 11.83 12.91
CA LEU A 471 -11.53 11.05 12.98
C LEU A 471 -12.01 10.62 11.59
N MET A 472 -11.91 11.48 10.57
CA MET A 472 -12.27 11.10 9.20
C MET A 472 -11.38 9.98 8.67
N ILE A 473 -10.06 10.11 8.79
CA ILE A 473 -9.14 9.07 8.31
C ILE A 473 -9.40 7.76 9.05
N LEU A 474 -9.50 7.78 10.38
CA LEU A 474 -9.73 6.58 11.18
C LEU A 474 -11.06 5.88 10.81
N TRP A 475 -12.17 6.61 10.78
CA TRP A 475 -13.49 6.01 10.56
C TRP A 475 -13.74 5.64 9.11
N VAL A 476 -13.29 6.46 8.15
CA VAL A 476 -13.35 6.10 6.72
C VAL A 476 -12.51 4.87 6.48
N ALA A 477 -11.29 4.81 7.04
CA ALA A 477 -10.45 3.62 6.93
C ALA A 477 -11.11 2.39 7.55
N ALA A 478 -11.69 2.53 8.73
CA ALA A 478 -12.36 1.42 9.39
C ALA A 478 -13.55 0.86 8.61
N ILE A 479 -14.40 1.74 8.10
CA ILE A 479 -15.61 1.36 7.35
C ILE A 479 -15.23 0.80 5.98
N ALA A 480 -14.33 1.46 5.26
CA ALA A 480 -13.91 1.02 3.94
C ALA A 480 -13.16 -0.30 4.01
N SER A 481 -12.26 -0.47 4.99
CA SER A 481 -11.55 -1.73 5.20
C SER A 481 -12.44 -2.85 5.70
N ALA A 482 -13.62 -2.56 6.25
CA ALA A 482 -14.61 -3.60 6.55
C ALA A 482 -15.31 -4.12 5.28
N ILE A 483 -15.19 -3.45 4.13
CA ILE A 483 -15.85 -3.83 2.87
C ILE A 483 -14.83 -4.28 1.83
N ILE A 484 -13.65 -3.66 1.85
CA ILE A 484 -12.53 -3.90 0.95
C ILE A 484 -11.39 -4.46 1.80
N ASP A 485 -10.64 -5.42 1.28
CA ASP A 485 -9.41 -5.91 1.93
C ASP A 485 -8.52 -4.72 2.36
N ASN A 486 -7.98 -4.78 3.59
CA ASN A 486 -7.16 -3.75 4.21
C ASN A 486 -5.95 -3.33 3.35
N ILE A 487 -5.45 -4.22 2.48
CA ILE A 487 -4.31 -3.97 1.61
C ILE A 487 -4.64 -2.97 0.47
N PRO A 488 -5.59 -3.25 -0.46
CA PRO A 488 -6.02 -2.30 -1.48
C PRO A 488 -6.37 -0.94 -0.92
N PHE A 489 -7.15 -0.93 0.16
CA PHE A 489 -7.63 0.30 0.74
C PHE A 489 -6.46 1.18 1.22
N THR A 490 -5.51 0.59 1.95
CA THR A 490 -4.34 1.32 2.44
C THR A 490 -3.54 1.92 1.30
N ALA A 491 -3.32 1.16 0.21
CA ALA A 491 -2.55 1.63 -0.95
C ALA A 491 -3.08 2.95 -1.52
N THR A 492 -4.40 3.08 -1.66
CA THR A 492 -5.05 4.31 -2.16
C THR A 492 -4.98 5.46 -1.15
N MET A 493 -5.00 5.15 0.15
CA MET A 493 -4.96 6.17 1.20
C MET A 493 -3.57 6.74 1.45
N LEU A 494 -2.49 6.03 1.12
CA LEU A 494 -1.11 6.51 1.32
C LEU A 494 -0.89 7.93 0.76
N PRO A 495 -1.13 8.19 -0.55
CA PRO A 495 -0.92 9.53 -1.11
C PRO A 495 -1.92 10.56 -0.56
N ILE A 496 -3.13 10.15 -0.18
CA ILE A 496 -4.14 11.03 0.44
C ILE A 496 -3.65 11.50 1.81
N VAL A 497 -3.23 10.58 2.67
CA VAL A 497 -2.72 10.89 4.01
C VAL A 497 -1.44 11.70 3.92
N ALA A 498 -0.54 11.39 2.98
CA ALA A 498 0.67 12.18 2.76
C ALA A 498 0.36 13.63 2.41
N TYR A 499 -0.63 13.87 1.54
CA TYR A 499 -1.07 15.23 1.23
C TYR A 499 -1.66 15.93 2.47
N LEU A 500 -2.60 15.29 3.17
CA LEU A 500 -3.26 15.88 4.34
C LEU A 500 -2.28 16.18 5.47
N THR A 501 -1.25 15.35 5.64
CA THR A 501 -0.16 15.57 6.61
C THR A 501 0.59 16.89 6.34
N THR A 502 0.70 17.29 5.07
CA THR A 502 1.32 18.57 4.68
C THR A 502 0.33 19.73 4.66
N ALA A 503 -0.93 19.48 4.31
CA ALA A 503 -1.94 20.52 4.12
C ALA A 503 -2.60 20.97 5.43
N ILE A 504 -2.76 20.07 6.41
CA ILE A 504 -3.46 20.36 7.66
C ILE A 504 -2.46 20.83 8.72
N PRO A 505 -2.68 22.02 9.33
CA PRO A 505 -1.84 22.50 10.42
C PRO A 505 -1.85 21.52 11.61
N GLY A 506 -0.66 21.19 12.14
CA GLY A 506 -0.49 20.24 13.25
C GLY A 506 -0.36 18.77 12.83
N ALA A 507 -0.73 18.41 11.61
CA ALA A 507 -0.65 17.03 11.14
C ALA A 507 0.78 16.53 10.90
N GLN A 508 1.79 17.42 10.93
CA GLN A 508 3.19 17.12 10.61
C GLN A 508 3.82 16.11 11.58
N GLY A 509 3.24 15.91 12.77
CA GLY A 509 3.67 14.89 13.73
C GLY A 509 3.37 13.45 13.30
N GLY A 510 2.68 13.24 12.16
CA GLY A 510 2.43 11.92 11.60
C GLY A 510 1.22 11.19 12.21
N ILE A 511 0.40 11.87 13.02
CA ILE A 511 -0.78 11.29 13.68
C ILE A 511 -1.79 10.67 12.70
N LEU A 512 -1.88 11.22 11.48
CA LEU A 512 -2.76 10.70 10.43
C LEU A 512 -2.31 9.33 9.90
N TRP A 513 -1.01 9.00 9.96
CA TRP A 513 -0.50 7.68 9.62
C TRP A 513 -0.96 6.62 10.62
N TRP A 514 -0.97 6.97 11.91
CA TRP A 514 -1.49 6.11 12.98
C TRP A 514 -3.01 5.93 12.89
N ALA A 515 -3.73 7.00 12.52
CA ALA A 515 -5.17 6.92 12.23
C ALA A 515 -5.47 5.95 11.08
N LEU A 516 -4.67 6.00 10.00
CA LEU A 516 -4.79 5.09 8.87
C LEU A 516 -4.46 3.65 9.27
N ALA A 517 -3.34 3.42 9.97
CA ALA A 517 -2.92 2.09 10.41
C ALA A 517 -3.98 1.43 11.30
N LEU A 518 -4.43 2.13 12.36
CA LEU A 518 -5.46 1.61 13.26
C LEU A 518 -6.79 1.39 12.55
N GLY A 519 -7.20 2.33 11.70
CA GLY A 519 -8.47 2.24 10.96
C GLY A 519 -8.47 1.08 9.97
N ALA A 520 -7.44 0.96 9.13
CA ALA A 520 -7.34 -0.09 8.13
C ALA A 520 -7.21 -1.48 8.79
N CYS A 521 -6.27 -1.66 9.71
CA CYS A 521 -6.00 -2.98 10.30
C CYS A 521 -7.14 -3.46 11.23
N LEU A 522 -7.68 -2.58 12.08
CA LEU A 522 -8.74 -2.97 13.02
C LEU A 522 -10.11 -2.98 12.37
N GLY A 523 -10.37 -2.10 11.40
CA GLY A 523 -11.62 -2.07 10.64
C GLY A 523 -11.86 -3.34 9.84
N GLY A 524 -10.80 -3.91 9.27
CA GLY A 524 -10.84 -5.19 8.55
C GLY A 524 -11.42 -6.35 9.35
N ASN A 525 -11.41 -6.28 10.70
CA ASN A 525 -12.05 -7.26 11.55
C ASN A 525 -13.58 -7.26 11.45
N GLY A 526 -14.21 -6.15 11.03
CA GLY A 526 -15.66 -5.99 11.07
C GLY A 526 -16.44 -6.97 10.21
N THR A 527 -15.82 -7.49 9.15
CA THR A 527 -16.43 -8.46 8.25
C THR A 527 -15.47 -9.58 7.87
N MET A 528 -16.02 -10.62 7.24
CA MET A 528 -15.27 -11.79 6.78
C MET A 528 -14.24 -11.46 5.69
N ILE A 529 -14.52 -10.48 4.84
CA ILE A 529 -13.71 -10.13 3.66
C ILE A 529 -12.74 -8.96 3.93
N GLY A 530 -12.90 -8.26 5.05
CA GLY A 530 -12.13 -7.05 5.34
C GLY A 530 -10.64 -7.27 5.63
N ALA A 531 -10.25 -8.49 5.97
CA ALA A 531 -8.85 -8.87 6.15
C ALA A 531 -8.58 -10.29 5.62
N SER A 532 -7.41 -10.48 5.05
CA SER A 532 -7.00 -11.79 4.49
C SER A 532 -7.00 -12.91 5.53
N ALA A 533 -6.60 -12.61 6.78
CA ALA A 533 -6.61 -13.57 7.88
C ALA A 533 -8.04 -14.10 8.18
N ASN A 534 -9.06 -13.27 7.99
CA ASN A 534 -10.47 -13.63 8.20
C ASN A 534 -10.92 -14.65 7.16
N VAL A 535 -10.67 -14.37 5.88
CA VAL A 535 -11.00 -15.25 4.75
C VAL A 535 -10.31 -16.62 4.90
N VAL A 536 -9.02 -16.62 5.24
CA VAL A 536 -8.25 -17.85 5.46
C VAL A 536 -8.79 -18.66 6.64
N THR A 537 -9.13 -17.98 7.75
CA THR A 537 -9.72 -18.63 8.93
C THR A 537 -11.03 -19.31 8.61
N VAL A 538 -11.92 -18.61 7.89
CA VAL A 538 -13.21 -19.17 7.47
C VAL A 538 -13.01 -20.33 6.49
N GLY A 539 -12.15 -20.17 5.48
CA GLY A 539 -11.89 -21.21 4.49
C GLY A 539 -11.30 -22.49 5.08
N MET A 540 -10.42 -22.37 6.09
CA MET A 540 -9.88 -23.54 6.79
C MET A 540 -10.92 -24.18 7.72
N ALA A 541 -11.72 -23.39 8.43
CA ALA A 541 -12.82 -23.91 9.23
C ALA A 541 -13.83 -24.67 8.36
N GLU A 542 -14.16 -24.15 7.18
CA GLU A 542 -15.03 -24.81 6.21
C GLU A 542 -14.48 -26.13 5.71
N ARG A 543 -13.18 -26.19 5.37
CA ARG A 543 -12.49 -27.44 4.99
C ARG A 543 -12.53 -28.49 6.10
N ALA A 544 -12.54 -28.05 7.36
CA ALA A 544 -12.72 -28.92 8.52
C ALA A 544 -14.20 -29.25 8.83
N GLY A 545 -15.15 -28.84 7.98
CA GLY A 545 -16.58 -29.13 8.13
C GLY A 545 -17.37 -28.12 8.98
N HIS A 546 -16.76 -26.98 9.34
CA HIS A 546 -17.37 -25.94 10.15
C HIS A 546 -17.65 -24.67 9.35
N HIS A 547 -18.82 -24.62 8.69
CA HIS A 547 -19.23 -23.47 7.90
C HIS A 547 -19.58 -22.25 8.77
N ILE A 548 -19.02 -21.10 8.42
CA ILE A 548 -19.27 -19.81 9.06
C ILE A 548 -19.97 -18.90 8.05
N PRO A 549 -21.30 -18.69 8.12
CA PRO A 549 -21.96 -17.81 7.17
C PRO A 549 -21.56 -16.35 7.43
N PHE A 550 -21.45 -15.55 6.36
CA PHE A 550 -21.04 -14.13 6.41
C PHE A 550 -21.74 -13.32 7.51
N MET A 551 -23.07 -13.43 7.60
CA MET A 551 -23.86 -12.70 8.59
C MET A 551 -23.59 -13.16 10.02
N ALA A 552 -23.24 -14.44 10.25
CA ALA A 552 -22.88 -14.91 11.58
C ALA A 552 -21.51 -14.39 12.01
N TYR A 553 -20.53 -14.37 11.09
CA TYR A 553 -19.23 -13.74 11.33
C TYR A 553 -19.42 -12.28 11.72
N MET A 554 -20.11 -11.50 10.88
CA MET A 554 -20.30 -10.07 11.07
C MET A 554 -21.05 -9.74 12.37
N LYS A 555 -22.05 -10.55 12.74
CA LYS A 555 -22.78 -10.36 14.01
C LYS A 555 -21.88 -10.47 15.24
N VAL A 556 -20.90 -11.37 15.20
CA VAL A 556 -19.92 -11.55 16.29
C VAL A 556 -18.87 -10.44 16.26
N ALA A 557 -18.44 -10.07 15.06
CA ALA A 557 -17.27 -9.23 14.80
C ALA A 557 -17.54 -7.72 14.83
N ALA A 558 -18.74 -7.27 14.44
CA ALA A 558 -19.04 -5.84 14.29
C ALA A 558 -18.92 -5.06 15.60
N ILE A 559 -19.46 -5.60 16.70
CA ILE A 559 -19.44 -4.95 18.01
C ILE A 559 -18.01 -4.73 18.53
N PRO A 560 -17.14 -5.76 18.63
CA PRO A 560 -15.77 -5.56 19.11
C PRO A 560 -14.97 -4.64 18.18
N THR A 561 -15.21 -4.69 16.86
CA THR A 561 -14.58 -3.78 15.89
C THR A 561 -14.93 -2.33 16.20
N VAL A 562 -16.22 -1.99 16.32
CA VAL A 562 -16.65 -0.62 16.67
C VAL A 562 -16.08 -0.17 18.01
N ILE A 563 -16.04 -1.05 19.02
CA ILE A 563 -15.41 -0.74 20.31
C ILE A 563 -13.93 -0.39 20.13
N THR A 564 -13.18 -1.18 19.37
CA THR A 564 -11.75 -0.89 19.12
C THR A 564 -11.54 0.43 18.40
N ILE A 565 -12.35 0.75 17.37
CA ILE A 565 -12.25 2.03 16.64
C ILE A 565 -12.59 3.22 17.54
N ILE A 566 -13.55 3.09 18.45
CA ILE A 566 -13.86 4.12 19.44
C ILE A 566 -12.68 4.32 20.40
N LEU A 567 -12.07 3.24 20.90
CA LEU A 567 -10.89 3.33 21.76
C LEU A 567 -9.71 4.01 21.04
N CYS A 568 -9.47 3.65 19.78
CA CYS A 568 -8.48 4.31 18.94
C CYS A 568 -8.79 5.79 18.70
N SER A 569 -10.07 6.14 18.54
CA SER A 569 -10.51 7.55 18.42
C SER A 569 -10.09 8.34 19.66
N PHE A 570 -10.38 7.82 20.86
CA PHE A 570 -9.97 8.48 22.10
C PHE A 570 -8.45 8.52 22.27
N TRP A 571 -7.75 7.43 21.96
CA TRP A 571 -6.30 7.35 22.07
C TRP A 571 -5.59 8.39 21.19
N LEU A 572 -5.96 8.48 19.91
CA LEU A 572 -5.35 9.43 18.98
C LEU A 572 -5.58 10.87 19.41
N LEU A 573 -6.77 11.19 19.95
CA LEU A 573 -7.06 12.52 20.46
C LEU A 573 -6.32 12.83 21.77
N LEU A 574 -6.07 11.81 22.62
CA LEU A 574 -5.32 11.97 23.86
C LEU A 574 -3.82 12.15 23.63
N VAL A 575 -3.25 11.49 22.61
CA VAL A 575 -1.83 11.61 22.26
C VAL A 575 -1.54 12.92 21.53
N GLU A 576 -2.55 13.48 20.86
CA GLU A 576 -2.45 14.79 20.19
C GLU A 576 -2.55 15.99 21.15
N MET A 577 -3.28 15.84 22.27
CA MET A 577 -3.44 16.88 23.30
C MET A 577 -2.22 16.95 24.23
#